data_AF-A0A7V0W0K6-F1
#
_entry.id   AF-A0A7V0W0K6-F1
#
_cell.length_a   1.000
_cell.length_b   1.000
_cell.length_c   1.000
_cell.angle_alpha   90.00
_cell.angle_beta   90.00
_cell.angle_gamma   90.00
#
_symmetry.space_group_name_H-M   'P 1'
#
loop_
_entity.id
_entity.type
_entity.pdbx_description
1 polymer ?
#
loop_
_entity_poly.entity_id
_entity_poly.type
_entity_poly.pdbx_seq_one_letter_code
_entity_poly.pdbx_strand_id
1 'polypeptide(L)'
;MEKTLGIGLIGLGMGRDLFYLNNDPDSRFEVRGICASTESKVKAVAKENGISFWTTDYRELINREDIDVIAVYSPDHLHAEHCLSALKADKHVIVTKPMVTSLDDALEIARFIKKTNLKFLVGETCRWYTSFLDLKRLYDDGELGEVIFAEAHYVHEIKDFFTKTTW
;
A
#
# COMPACT_ATOMS: atom_id res chain seq x y z
N MET A 1 -9.59 -20.18 0.92
CA MET A 1 -8.65 -20.16 -0.23
C MET A 1 -7.23 -20.36 0.29
N GLU A 2 -6.33 -20.97 -0.48
CA GLU A 2 -4.94 -21.17 -0.06
C GLU A 2 -4.14 -19.86 -0.11
N LYS A 3 -3.35 -19.60 0.95
CA LYS A 3 -2.46 -18.44 1.09
C LYS A 3 -1.23 -18.61 0.21
N THR A 4 -1.36 -18.21 -1.06
CA THR A 4 -0.36 -18.43 -2.10
C THR A 4 0.56 -17.23 -2.33
N LEU A 5 0.18 -16.04 -1.89
CA LEU A 5 0.92 -14.80 -2.14
C LEU A 5 1.38 -14.15 -0.83
N GLY A 6 2.68 -14.00 -0.65
CA GLY A 6 3.29 -13.37 0.51
C GLY A 6 3.39 -11.86 0.39
N ILE A 7 3.08 -11.15 1.48
CA ILE A 7 3.21 -9.69 1.61
C ILE A 7 4.31 -9.37 2.63
N GLY A 8 5.24 -8.51 2.22
CA GLY A 8 6.14 -7.77 3.11
C GLY A 8 5.61 -6.37 3.36
N LEU A 9 5.32 -6.02 4.61
CA LEU A 9 4.77 -4.72 4.98
C LEU A 9 5.84 -3.79 5.54
N ILE A 10 6.06 -2.65 4.90
CA ILE A 10 6.95 -1.59 5.37
C ILE A 10 6.11 -0.46 5.94
N GLY A 11 6.26 -0.18 7.24
CA GLY A 11 5.51 0.86 7.94
C GLY A 11 4.26 0.34 8.64
N LEU A 12 4.20 0.57 9.95
CA LEU A 12 3.19 0.02 10.86
C LEU A 12 2.21 1.07 11.37
N GLY A 13 1.97 2.14 10.61
CA GLY A 13 0.87 3.06 10.85
C GLY A 13 -0.43 2.47 10.30
N MET A 14 -0.99 3.10 9.27
CA MET A 14 -2.16 2.60 8.54
C MET A 14 -1.93 1.21 7.92
N GLY A 15 -0.68 0.79 7.69
CA GLY A 15 -0.35 -0.50 7.11
C GLY A 15 -0.84 -1.71 7.91
N ARG A 16 -1.14 -1.56 9.21
CA ARG A 16 -1.65 -2.66 10.05
C ARG A 16 -3.00 -3.20 9.59
N ASP A 17 -3.77 -2.43 8.84
CA ASP A 17 -5.06 -2.87 8.30
C ASP A 17 -4.91 -4.12 7.40
N LEU A 18 -3.73 -4.33 6.81
CA LEU A 18 -3.40 -5.52 6.01
C LEU A 18 -3.38 -6.81 6.82
N PHE A 19 -3.24 -6.77 8.16
CA PHE A 19 -3.26 -7.97 8.99
C PHE A 19 -4.59 -8.71 8.95
N TYR A 20 -5.69 -8.02 8.61
CA TYR A 20 -6.98 -8.65 8.36
C TYR A 20 -6.89 -9.75 7.30
N LEU A 21 -6.04 -9.59 6.28
CA LEU A 21 -5.87 -10.56 5.19
C LEU A 21 -5.40 -11.93 5.67
N ASN A 22 -4.68 -12.01 6.79
CA ASN A 22 -4.24 -13.30 7.34
C ASN A 22 -5.41 -14.12 7.88
N ASN A 23 -6.48 -13.45 8.35
CA ASN A 23 -7.68 -14.08 8.91
C ASN A 23 -8.83 -14.21 7.90
N ASP A 24 -8.75 -13.52 6.77
CA ASP A 24 -9.75 -13.59 5.70
C ASP A 24 -9.65 -14.95 4.97
N PRO A 25 -10.68 -15.82 5.07
CA PRO A 25 -10.65 -17.13 4.42
C PRO A 25 -10.71 -17.06 2.90
N ASP A 26 -11.16 -15.95 2.31
CA ASP A 26 -11.31 -15.78 0.86
C ASP A 26 -10.09 -15.12 0.22
N SER A 27 -9.20 -14.54 1.03
CA SER A 27 -7.95 -13.95 0.57
C SER A 27 -6.88 -15.00 0.26
N ARG A 28 -6.18 -14.83 -0.87
CA ARG A 28 -4.95 -15.57 -1.24
C ARG A 28 -3.69 -14.99 -0.64
N PHE A 29 -3.78 -13.83 0.00
CA PHE A 29 -2.65 -13.08 0.51
C PHE A 29 -2.40 -13.34 1.99
N GLU A 30 -1.13 -13.32 2.37
CA GLU A 30 -0.66 -13.45 3.74
C GLU A 30 0.47 -12.46 4.01
N VAL A 31 0.37 -11.66 5.06
CA VAL A 31 1.47 -10.85 5.59
C VAL A 31 2.46 -11.77 6.30
N ARG A 32 3.61 -11.99 5.64
CA ARG A 32 4.67 -12.91 6.10
C ARG A 32 5.82 -12.20 6.81
N GLY A 33 5.94 -10.89 6.62
CA GLY A 33 6.98 -10.10 7.26
C GLY A 33 6.61 -8.63 7.40
N ILE A 34 7.11 -8.01 8.47
CA ILE A 34 6.87 -6.58 8.76
C ILE A 34 8.16 -5.83 9.03
N CYS A 35 8.19 -4.53 8.69
CA CYS A 35 9.32 -3.65 8.91
C CYS A 35 8.88 -2.31 9.51
N ALA A 36 9.59 -1.85 10.54
CA ALA A 36 9.51 -0.47 11.02
C ALA A 36 10.85 -0.03 11.62
N SER A 37 11.08 1.28 11.69
CA SER A 37 12.34 1.87 12.16
C SER A 37 12.64 1.64 13.65
N THR A 38 11.65 1.29 14.46
CA THR A 38 11.81 1.08 15.91
C THR A 38 11.66 -0.40 16.26
N GLU A 39 12.75 -1.04 16.68
CA GLU A 39 12.80 -2.48 17.00
C GLU A 39 11.72 -2.90 18.02
N SER A 40 11.60 -2.15 19.13
CA SER A 40 10.62 -2.48 20.17
C SER A 40 9.17 -2.44 19.65
N LYS A 41 8.85 -1.48 18.76
CA LYS A 41 7.51 -1.36 18.16
C LYS A 41 7.24 -2.48 17.16
N VAL A 42 8.16 -2.77 16.24
CA VAL A 42 7.96 -3.83 15.23
C VAL A 42 7.85 -5.21 15.90
N LYS A 43 8.68 -5.48 16.91
CA LYS A 43 8.66 -6.74 17.67
C LYS A 43 7.36 -6.92 18.45
N ALA A 44 6.85 -5.86 19.09
CA ALA A 44 5.57 -5.90 19.80
C ALA A 44 4.41 -6.21 18.83
N VAL A 45 4.34 -5.49 17.70
CA VAL A 45 3.29 -5.68 16.69
C VAL A 45 3.36 -7.07 16.06
N ALA A 46 4.57 -7.57 15.76
CA ALA A 46 4.76 -8.94 15.26
C ALA A 46 4.21 -9.98 16.23
N LYS A 47 4.54 -9.85 17.53
CA LYS A 47 4.06 -10.75 18.57
C LYS A 47 2.54 -10.72 18.71
N GLU A 48 1.94 -9.52 18.74
CA GLU A 48 0.49 -9.33 18.87
C GLU A 48 -0.30 -9.95 17.70
N ASN A 49 0.28 -9.94 16.50
CA ASN A 49 -0.38 -10.39 15.27
C ASN A 49 0.09 -11.77 14.78
N GLY A 50 0.94 -12.46 15.55
CA GLY A 50 1.45 -13.79 15.18
C GLY A 50 2.36 -13.81 13.95
N ILE A 51 3.01 -12.70 13.62
CA ILE A 51 3.90 -12.59 12.44
C ILE A 51 5.30 -13.07 12.85
N SER A 52 5.77 -14.12 12.20
CA SER A 52 7.02 -14.80 12.54
C SER A 52 8.27 -14.00 12.18
N PHE A 53 8.20 -13.14 11.16
CA PHE A 53 9.32 -12.34 10.71
C PHE A 53 9.08 -10.84 10.88
N TRP A 54 10.05 -10.17 11.49
CA TRP A 54 10.11 -8.73 11.59
C TRP A 54 11.54 -8.26 11.41
N THR A 55 11.69 -7.01 10.95
CA THR A 55 13.00 -6.39 10.76
C THR A 55 12.93 -4.88 10.94
N THR A 56 14.09 -4.24 11.10
CA THR A 56 14.25 -2.79 11.02
C THR A 56 14.87 -2.34 9.70
N ASP A 57 15.29 -3.28 8.83
CA ASP A 57 15.78 -3.02 7.47
C ASP A 57 14.82 -3.60 6.44
N TYR A 58 14.15 -2.72 5.69
CA TYR A 58 13.17 -3.13 4.68
C TYR A 58 13.78 -4.02 3.58
N ARG A 59 15.09 -3.94 3.36
CA ARG A 59 15.79 -4.75 2.34
C ARG A 59 15.72 -6.24 2.66
N GLU A 60 15.64 -6.60 3.95
CA GLU A 60 15.46 -7.99 4.35
C GLU A 60 14.09 -8.53 3.92
N LEU A 61 13.03 -7.71 3.91
CA LEU A 61 11.74 -8.13 3.35
C LEU A 61 11.81 -8.30 1.83
N ILE A 62 12.46 -7.36 1.14
CA ILE A 62 12.58 -7.38 -0.32
C ILE A 62 13.33 -8.63 -0.81
N ASN A 63 14.35 -9.08 -0.07
CA ASN A 63 15.18 -10.21 -0.45
C ASN A 63 14.57 -11.59 -0.11
N ARG A 64 13.40 -11.64 0.52
CA ARG A 64 12.75 -12.91 0.84
C ARG A 64 12.10 -13.53 -0.39
N GLU A 65 12.33 -14.82 -0.59
CA GLU A 65 11.75 -15.59 -1.69
C GLU A 65 10.26 -15.85 -1.50
N ASP A 66 9.78 -15.91 -0.25
CA ASP A 66 8.38 -16.15 0.09
C ASP A 66 7.52 -14.88 0.11
N ILE A 67 8.06 -13.73 -0.33
CA ILE A 67 7.34 -12.47 -0.44
C ILE A 67 7.19 -12.10 -1.92
N ASP A 68 5.96 -11.95 -2.39
CA ASP A 68 5.63 -11.59 -3.77
C ASP A 68 5.32 -10.10 -3.92
N VAL A 69 4.76 -9.50 -2.86
CA VAL A 69 4.29 -8.11 -2.84
C VAL A 69 4.93 -7.35 -1.69
N ILE A 70 5.42 -6.14 -1.97
CA ILE A 70 5.84 -5.18 -0.94
C ILE A 70 4.74 -4.13 -0.77
N ALA A 71 4.17 -4.07 0.43
CA ALA A 71 3.22 -3.04 0.83
C ALA A 71 3.96 -1.89 1.52
N VAL A 72 4.00 -0.73 0.87
CA VAL A 72 4.72 0.47 1.31
C VAL A 72 3.74 1.43 2.01
N TYR A 73 3.85 1.48 3.33
CA TYR A 73 3.12 2.34 4.26
C TYR A 73 4.08 3.12 5.18
N SER A 74 5.31 3.34 4.70
CA SER A 74 6.32 4.20 5.33
C SER A 74 5.93 5.68 5.24
N PRO A 75 6.69 6.60 5.84
CA PRO A 75 6.55 8.03 5.55
C PRO A 75 6.71 8.35 4.04
N ASP A 76 5.96 9.35 3.57
CA ASP A 76 5.80 9.68 2.14
C ASP A 76 7.12 9.92 1.39
N HIS A 77 8.08 10.59 2.04
CA HIS A 77 9.39 10.90 1.46
C HIS A 77 10.26 9.67 1.18
N LEU A 78 9.90 8.50 1.74
CA LEU A 78 10.60 7.23 1.53
C LEU A 78 9.93 6.35 0.48
N HIS A 79 8.75 6.72 -0.02
CA HIS A 79 7.98 5.87 -0.94
C HIS A 79 8.75 5.54 -2.21
N ALA A 80 9.43 6.52 -2.81
CA ALA A 80 10.17 6.32 -4.05
C ALA A 80 11.26 5.27 -3.89
N GLU A 81 12.09 5.37 -2.82
CA GLU A 81 13.15 4.41 -2.52
C GLU A 81 12.58 3.00 -2.31
N HIS A 82 11.57 2.85 -1.45
CA HIS A 82 10.99 1.54 -1.14
C HIS A 82 10.33 0.90 -2.36
N CYS A 83 9.56 1.68 -3.13
CA CYS A 83 8.88 1.21 -4.34
C CYS A 83 9.89 0.76 -5.40
N LEU A 84 10.87 1.60 -5.73
CA LEU A 84 11.86 1.28 -6.76
C LEU A 84 12.74 0.11 -6.34
N SER A 85 13.10 0.00 -5.06
CA SER A 85 13.89 -1.13 -4.54
C SER A 85 13.12 -2.45 -4.67
N ALA A 86 11.84 -2.45 -4.30
CA ALA A 86 10.98 -3.62 -4.44
C ALA A 86 10.79 -4.03 -5.90
N LEU A 87 10.48 -3.06 -6.78
CA LEU A 87 10.31 -3.31 -8.21
C LEU A 87 11.60 -3.83 -8.88
N LYS A 88 12.77 -3.29 -8.51
CA LYS A 88 14.08 -3.76 -9.02
C LYS A 88 14.43 -5.17 -8.55
N ALA A 89 13.86 -5.62 -7.44
CA ALA A 89 13.96 -6.97 -6.92
C ALA A 89 12.83 -7.91 -7.43
N ASP A 90 12.16 -7.51 -8.51
CA ASP A 90 11.07 -8.28 -9.14
C ASP A 90 9.86 -8.54 -8.23
N LYS A 91 9.59 -7.63 -7.28
CA LYS A 91 8.41 -7.70 -6.41
C LYS A 91 7.29 -6.80 -6.94
N HIS A 92 6.05 -7.25 -6.78
CA HIS A 92 4.89 -6.37 -6.94
C HIS A 92 4.85 -5.33 -5.82
N VAL A 93 4.21 -4.19 -6.06
CA VAL A 93 4.13 -3.11 -5.07
C VAL A 93 2.70 -2.63 -4.87
N ILE A 94 2.34 -2.47 -3.60
CA ILE A 94 1.21 -1.64 -3.18
C ILE A 94 1.80 -0.49 -2.38
N VAL A 95 1.48 0.76 -2.72
CA VAL A 95 1.94 1.94 -1.97
C VAL A 95 0.73 2.72 -1.46
N THR A 96 0.78 3.18 -0.22
CA THR A 96 -0.24 4.08 0.30
C THR A 96 -0.21 5.43 -0.44
N LYS A 97 -1.25 6.23 -0.27
CA LYS A 97 -1.30 7.60 -0.76
C LYS A 97 -0.52 8.54 0.19
N PRO A 98 0.12 9.60 -0.34
CA PRO A 98 0.39 9.85 -1.75
C PRO A 98 1.39 8.82 -2.33
N MET A 99 1.30 8.52 -3.64
CA MET A 99 2.20 7.53 -4.28
C MET A 99 3.68 7.85 -4.02
N VAL A 100 4.07 9.11 -4.26
CA VAL A 100 5.39 9.70 -4.03
C VAL A 100 5.23 11.22 -3.87
N THR A 101 6.29 11.91 -3.47
CA THR A 101 6.28 13.37 -3.23
C THR A 101 6.83 14.21 -4.39
N SER A 102 7.33 13.57 -5.47
CA SER A 102 7.87 14.24 -6.66
C SER A 102 7.30 13.66 -7.96
N LEU A 103 7.10 14.52 -8.96
CA LEU A 103 6.71 14.09 -10.30
C LEU A 103 7.79 13.25 -10.98
N ASP A 104 9.07 13.56 -10.75
CA ASP A 104 10.18 12.83 -11.36
C ASP A 104 10.21 11.37 -10.89
N ASP A 105 10.05 11.14 -9.57
CA ASP A 105 9.94 9.79 -9.00
C ASP A 105 8.73 9.03 -9.55
N ALA A 106 7.58 9.73 -9.68
CA ALA A 106 6.37 9.13 -10.24
C ALA A 106 6.58 8.68 -11.69
N LEU A 107 7.25 9.51 -12.50
CA LEU A 107 7.59 9.20 -13.88
C LEU A 107 8.63 8.08 -13.98
N GLU A 108 9.61 8.01 -13.08
CA GLU A 108 10.58 6.92 -13.03
C GLU A 108 9.87 5.59 -12.77
N ILE A 109 9.04 5.52 -11.72
CA ILE A 109 8.27 4.32 -11.37
C ILE A 109 7.36 3.91 -12.53
N ALA A 110 6.62 4.86 -13.12
CA ALA A 110 5.74 4.58 -14.25
C ALA A 110 6.48 4.04 -15.48
N ARG A 111 7.67 4.58 -15.79
CA ARG A 111 8.52 4.07 -16.88
C ARG A 111 9.06 2.68 -16.58
N PHE A 112 9.40 2.38 -15.32
CA PHE A 112 9.86 1.07 -14.90
C PHE A 112 8.77 0.02 -15.10
N ILE A 113 7.57 0.26 -14.55
CA ILE A 113 6.44 -0.68 -14.61
C ILE A 113 6.00 -0.93 -16.06
N LYS A 114 6.02 0.08 -16.94
CA LYS A 114 5.71 -0.10 -18.37
C LYS A 114 6.64 -1.07 -19.10
N LYS A 115 7.82 -1.35 -18.55
CA LYS A 115 8.83 -2.25 -19.13
C LYS A 115 8.83 -3.63 -18.48
N THR A 116 7.99 -3.87 -17.48
CA THR A 116 7.93 -5.13 -16.73
C THR A 116 6.50 -5.68 -16.72
N ASN A 117 6.33 -6.91 -16.24
CA ASN A 117 5.01 -7.50 -15.99
C ASN A 117 4.54 -7.29 -14.54
N LEU A 118 5.27 -6.47 -13.77
CA LEU A 118 4.98 -6.24 -12.36
C LEU A 118 3.69 -5.42 -12.18
N LYS A 119 2.97 -5.70 -11.10
CA LYS A 119 1.81 -4.92 -10.68
C LYS A 119 2.25 -3.84 -9.71
N PHE A 120 1.66 -2.66 -9.89
CA PHE A 120 1.81 -1.52 -9.01
C PHE A 120 0.44 -0.94 -8.71
N LEU A 121 0.09 -0.86 -7.43
CA LEU A 121 -1.18 -0.32 -6.97
C LEU A 121 -0.93 0.84 -6.02
N VAL A 122 -1.55 1.99 -6.32
CA VAL A 122 -1.70 3.06 -5.31
C VAL A 122 -2.95 2.75 -4.52
N GLY A 123 -2.82 2.63 -3.19
CA GLY A 123 -3.88 2.34 -2.22
C GLY A 123 -4.86 3.50 -2.04
N GLU A 124 -5.45 3.98 -3.13
CA GLU A 124 -6.50 4.99 -3.13
C GLU A 124 -7.86 4.34 -2.84
N THR A 125 -8.20 4.23 -1.56
CA THR A 125 -9.36 3.48 -1.08
C THR A 125 -10.70 4.09 -1.50
N CYS A 126 -10.78 5.41 -1.73
CA CYS A 126 -12.02 6.06 -2.11
C CYS A 126 -12.60 5.51 -3.42
N ARG A 127 -11.77 4.96 -4.32
CA ARG A 127 -12.22 4.29 -5.56
C ARG A 127 -13.11 3.07 -5.31
N TRP A 128 -13.04 2.49 -4.11
CA TRP A 128 -13.75 1.27 -3.72
C TRP A 128 -14.93 1.52 -2.79
N TYR A 129 -15.23 2.77 -2.43
CA TYR A 129 -16.48 3.06 -1.72
C TYR A 129 -17.66 2.78 -2.64
N THR A 130 -18.71 2.18 -2.08
CA THR A 130 -19.91 1.79 -2.84
C THR A 130 -20.49 2.97 -3.61
N SER A 131 -20.50 4.18 -3.03
CA SER A 131 -20.94 5.39 -3.72
C SER A 131 -20.12 5.74 -4.98
N PHE A 132 -18.81 5.55 -4.96
CA PHE A 132 -17.95 5.78 -6.12
C PHE A 132 -18.07 4.66 -7.16
N LEU A 133 -18.24 3.40 -6.70
CA LEU A 133 -18.50 2.26 -7.58
C LEU A 133 -19.85 2.41 -8.30
N ASP A 134 -20.89 2.81 -7.59
CA ASP A 134 -22.22 3.07 -8.16
C ASP A 134 -22.19 4.24 -9.15
N LEU A 135 -21.50 5.34 -8.80
CA LEU A 135 -21.32 6.46 -9.71
C LEU A 135 -20.57 6.05 -10.98
N LYS A 136 -19.53 5.23 -10.86
CA LYS A 136 -18.78 4.70 -12.01
C LYS A 136 -19.65 3.80 -12.88
N ARG A 137 -20.49 2.96 -12.27
CA ARG A 137 -21.45 2.11 -12.99
C ARG A 137 -22.46 2.96 -13.78
N LEU A 138 -23.10 3.95 -13.13
CA LEU A 138 -24.05 4.86 -13.79
C LEU A 138 -23.40 5.60 -14.98
N TYR A 139 -22.13 5.97 -14.85
CA TYR A 139 -21.36 6.56 -15.95
C TYR A 139 -21.14 5.56 -17.08
N ASP A 140 -20.65 4.35 -16.78
CA ASP A 140 -20.33 3.32 -17.79
C ASP A 140 -21.57 2.81 -18.53
N ASP A 141 -22.70 2.71 -17.82
CA ASP A 141 -23.99 2.28 -18.37
C ASP A 141 -24.65 3.40 -19.21
N GLY A 142 -24.05 4.60 -19.26
CA GLY A 142 -24.56 5.75 -20.00
C GLY A 142 -25.77 6.44 -19.35
N GLU A 143 -26.15 6.03 -18.13
CA GLU A 143 -27.30 6.57 -17.40
C GLU A 143 -27.12 8.06 -17.03
N LEU A 144 -25.87 8.52 -16.89
CA LEU A 144 -25.55 9.93 -16.63
C LEU A 144 -25.57 10.80 -17.89
N GLY A 145 -25.64 10.20 -19.09
CA GLY A 145 -25.45 10.92 -20.35
C GLY A 145 -24.05 11.52 -20.48
N GLU A 146 -23.95 12.66 -21.15
CA GLU A 146 -22.69 13.40 -21.30
C GLU A 146 -22.36 14.17 -20.02
N VAL A 147 -21.21 13.86 -19.40
CA VAL A 147 -20.73 14.58 -18.23
C VAL A 147 -20.21 15.96 -18.65
N ILE A 148 -20.97 17.00 -18.32
CA ILE A 148 -20.61 18.39 -18.63
C ILE A 148 -19.80 19.08 -17.52
N PHE A 149 -19.93 18.61 -16.27
CA PHE A 149 -19.32 19.24 -15.10
C PHE A 149 -19.25 18.26 -13.92
N ALA A 150 -18.19 18.37 -13.12
CA ALA A 150 -18.04 17.64 -11.86
C ALA A 150 -17.40 18.54 -10.81
N GLU A 151 -17.86 18.43 -9.57
CA GLU A 151 -17.35 19.16 -8.42
C GLU A 151 -17.10 18.17 -7.26
N ALA A 152 -15.98 18.33 -6.57
CA ALA A 152 -15.61 17.48 -5.45
C ALA A 152 -14.97 18.31 -4.32
N HIS A 153 -15.31 17.95 -3.08
CA HIS A 153 -14.81 18.60 -1.87
C HIS A 153 -14.21 17.54 -0.94
N TYR A 154 -13.04 17.81 -0.39
CA TYR A 154 -12.41 16.95 0.61
C TYR A 154 -11.97 17.78 1.81
N VAL A 155 -12.87 17.92 2.78
CA VAL A 155 -12.68 18.75 3.97
C VAL A 155 -12.64 17.85 5.20
N HIS A 156 -11.51 17.83 5.89
CA HIS A 156 -11.35 17.12 7.16
C HIS A 156 -10.38 17.89 8.07
N GLU A 157 -10.61 17.82 9.38
CA GLU A 157 -9.77 18.51 10.35
C GLU A 157 -8.46 17.74 10.58
N ILE A 158 -7.33 18.36 10.24
CA ILE A 158 -5.99 17.74 10.32
C ILE A 158 -5.11 18.33 11.43
N LYS A 159 -5.62 19.25 12.26
CA LYS A 159 -4.82 19.94 13.29
C LYS A 159 -4.14 18.96 14.25
N ASP A 160 -4.90 17.96 14.71
CA ASP A 160 -4.40 16.94 15.63
C ASP A 160 -3.61 15.82 14.94
N PHE A 161 -3.63 15.77 13.61
CA PHE A 161 -2.91 14.73 12.88
C PHE A 161 -1.41 14.92 13.06
N PHE A 162 -0.91 16.13 12.80
CA PHE A 162 0.51 16.45 12.91
C PHE A 162 1.07 16.37 14.33
N THR A 163 0.22 16.46 15.36
CA THR A 163 0.65 16.29 16.76
C THR A 163 0.78 14.82 17.15
N LYS A 164 -0.06 13.94 16.59
CA LYS A 164 -0.06 12.49 16.86
C LYS A 164 0.97 11.73 16.03
N THR A 165 1.41 12.31 14.93
CA THR A 165 2.31 11.67 13.98
C THR A 165 3.71 12.23 14.11
N THR A 166 4.61 11.46 14.73
CA THR A 166 5.98 11.88 15.04
C THR A 166 6.97 11.52 13.92
N TRP A 167 6.53 11.49 12.67
CA TRP A 167 7.48 11.30 11.55
C TRP A 167 8.40 12.49 11.42
#